data_AF-A0A3Q9IKS5-F1
#
_entry.id   AF-A0A3Q9IKS5-F1
#
_cell.length_a   1.000
_cell.length_b   1.000
_cell.length_c   1.000
_cell.angle_alpha   90.00
_cell.angle_beta   90.00
_cell.angle_gamma   90.00
#
_symmetry.space_group_name_H-M   'P 1'
#
loop_
_entity.id
_entity.type
_entity.pdbx_description
1 polymer ?
#
loop_
_entity_poly.entity_id
_entity_poly.type
_entity_poly.pdbx_seq_one_letter_code
_entity_poly.pdbx_strand_id
1 'polypeptide(L)' 'MALDADTTAFLALDDDEVAAWARRRATERGVEPPAPALPGVIDNLVLLKSQTALFVAALGDAAGEASETFQP' A
#
# COMPACT_ATOMS: atom_id res chain seq x y z
N MET A 1 6.84 15.78 -7.08
CA MET A 1 7.29 14.65 -7.94
C MET A 1 6.13 13.64 -8.07
N ALA A 2 6.12 12.77 -9.08
CA ALA A 2 5.11 11.71 -9.16
C ALA A 2 5.35 10.62 -8.10
N LEU A 3 4.27 9.98 -7.64
CA LEU A 3 4.37 8.77 -6.80
C LEU A 3 5.16 7.69 -7.54
N ASP A 4 5.81 6.81 -6.78
CA ASP A 4 6.43 5.64 -7.37
C ASP A 4 5.36 4.70 -7.97
N ALA A 5 5.80 3.84 -8.89
CA ALA A 5 4.91 2.97 -9.67
C ALA A 5 4.20 1.92 -8.79
N ASP A 6 4.85 1.43 -7.73
CA ASP A 6 4.28 0.42 -6.85
C ASP A 6 3.15 1.04 -6.00
N THR A 7 3.37 2.23 -5.44
CA THR A 7 2.34 2.98 -4.70
C THR A 7 1.17 3.34 -5.61
N THR A 8 1.44 3.81 -6.83
CA THR A 8 0.40 4.14 -7.82
C THR A 8 -0.44 2.91 -8.17
N ALA A 9 0.20 1.78 -8.45
CA ALA A 9 -0.49 0.54 -8.79
C ALA A 9 -1.30 -0.02 -7.61
N PHE A 10 -0.81 0.12 -6.38
CA PHE A 10 -1.53 -0.31 -5.17
C PHE A 10 -2.77 0.54 -4.91
N LEU A 11 -2.68 1.87 -5.06
CA LEU A 11 -3.81 2.77 -4.88
C LEU A 11 -4.90 2.61 -5.95
N ALA A 12 -4.55 2.07 -7.12
CA ALA A 12 -5.47 1.84 -8.23
C ALA A 12 -6.32 0.56 -8.08
N LEU A 13 -6.03 -0.30 -7.09
CA LEU A 13 -6.81 -1.51 -6.83
C LEU A 13 -8.16 -1.17 -6.23
N ASP A 14 -9.21 -1.89 -6.61
CA ASP A 14 -10.47 -1.93 -5.86
C ASP A 14 -10.32 -2.81 -4.60
N ASP A 15 -11.20 -2.64 -3.60
CA ASP A 15 -11.08 -3.33 -2.31
C ASP A 15 -11.21 -4.87 -2.45
N ASP A 16 -12.00 -5.35 -3.40
CA ASP A 16 -12.13 -6.77 -3.73
C ASP A 16 -10.91 -7.33 -4.48
N GLU A 17 -10.15 -6.48 -5.16
CA GLU A 17 -8.90 -6.86 -5.84
C GLU A 17 -7.72 -7.03 -4.88
N VAL A 18 -7.76 -6.36 -3.71
CA VAL A 18 -6.67 -6.38 -2.71
C VAL A 18 -6.38 -7.81 -2.24
N ALA A 19 -7.40 -8.67 -2.11
CA ALA A 19 -7.22 -10.05 -1.67
C ALA A 19 -6.34 -10.86 -2.65
N ALA A 20 -6.59 -10.74 -3.95
CA ALA A 20 -5.82 -11.42 -4.99
C ALA A 20 -4.41 -10.83 -5.09
N TRP A 21 -4.31 -9.50 -5.01
CA TRP A 21 -3.04 -8.79 -5.00
C TRP A 21 -2.15 -9.23 -3.82
N ALA A 22 -2.71 -9.29 -2.61
CA ALA A 22 -1.98 -9.63 -1.39
C ALA A 22 -1.36 -11.02 -1.46
N ARG A 23 -2.10 -12.01 -1.96
CA ARG A 23 -1.61 -13.39 -2.13
C ARG A 23 -0.46 -13.45 -3.13
N ARG A 24 -0.65 -12.86 -4.32
CA ARG A 24 0.40 -12.79 -5.35
C ARG A 24 1.66 -12.11 -4.79
N ARG A 25 1.49 -10.95 -4.14
CA ARG A 25 2.60 -10.17 -3.59
C ARG A 25 3.32 -10.92 -2.47
N ALA A 26 2.60 -11.65 -1.62
CA ALA A 26 3.19 -12.49 -0.59
C ALA A 26 4.05 -13.62 -1.20
N THR A 27 3.56 -14.29 -2.24
CA THR A 27 4.31 -15.33 -2.97
C THR A 27 5.54 -14.74 -3.66
N GLU A 28 5.43 -13.61 -4.36
CA GLU A 28 6.56 -12.91 -5.00
C GLU A 28 7.66 -12.54 -4.00
N ARG A 29 7.28 -12.25 -2.75
CA ARG A 29 8.19 -11.84 -1.67
C ARG A 29 8.62 -13.01 -0.76
N GLY A 30 8.12 -14.23 -0.99
CA GLY A 30 8.42 -15.40 -0.18
C GLY A 30 7.93 -15.30 1.28
N VAL A 31 6.85 -14.55 1.53
CA VAL A 31 6.31 -14.26 2.88
C VAL A 31 4.83 -14.62 2.99
N GLU A 32 4.51 -15.89 2.75
CA GLU A 32 3.12 -16.36 2.81
C GLU A 32 2.58 -16.31 4.25
N PRO A 33 1.50 -15.54 4.52
CA PRO A 33 0.87 -15.53 5.83
C PRO A 33 0.26 -16.90 6.15
N PRO A 34 0.26 -17.33 7.42
CA PRO A 34 -0.54 -18.48 7.83
C PRO A 34 -2.00 -18.28 7.42
N ALA A 35 -2.65 -19.34 6.93
CA ALA A 35 -4.05 -19.31 6.50
C ALA A 35 -5.02 -18.58 7.47
N PRO A 36 -4.97 -18.78 8.81
CA PRO A 36 -5.87 -18.06 9.72
C PRO A 36 -5.58 -16.56 9.82
N ALA A 37 -4.38 -16.10 9.49
CA ALA A 37 -4.00 -14.68 9.54
C ALA A 37 -4.31 -13.93 8.24
N LEU A 38 -4.44 -14.65 7.11
CA LEU A 38 -4.59 -14.05 5.79
C LEU A 38 -5.78 -13.08 5.66
N PRO A 39 -6.99 -13.37 6.20
CA PRO A 39 -8.09 -12.40 6.16
C PRO A 39 -7.73 -11.08 6.84
N GLY A 40 -7.15 -11.13 8.05
CA GLY A 40 -6.75 -9.92 8.77
C GLY A 40 -5.61 -9.15 8.09
N VAL A 41 -4.71 -9.84 7.39
CA VAL A 41 -3.70 -9.17 6.55
C VAL A 41 -4.36 -8.41 5.40
N ILE A 42 -5.36 -9.00 4.74
CA ILE A 42 -6.09 -8.35 3.65
C ILE A 42 -6.84 -7.11 4.17
N ASP A 43 -7.55 -7.22 5.30
CA ASP A 43 -8.26 -6.09 5.91
C ASP A 43 -7.30 -4.93 6.26
N ASN A 44 -6.13 -5.26 6.82
CA ASN A 44 -5.10 -4.26 7.13
C ASN A 44 -4.54 -3.59 5.86
N LEU A 45 -4.41 -4.32 4.76
CA LEU A 45 -3.95 -3.76 3.48
C LEU A 45 -5.00 -2.82 2.87
N VAL A 46 -6.29 -3.16 2.95
CA VAL A 46 -7.37 -2.25 2.53
C VAL A 46 -7.32 -0.96 3.34
N LEU A 47 -7.21 -1.06 4.68
CA LEU A 47 -7.06 0.11 5.55
C LEU A 47 -5.83 0.95 5.19
N LEU A 48 -4.68 0.31 4.96
CA LEU A 48 -3.46 0.99 4.55
C LEU A 48 -3.64 1.72 3.22
N LYS A 49 -4.35 1.13 2.25
CA LYS A 49 -4.69 1.76 0.97
C LYS A 49 -5.48 3.06 1.19
N SER A 50 -6.54 3.01 2.01
CA SER A 50 -7.35 4.19 2.34
C SER A 50 -6.55 5.28 3.04
N GLN A 51 -5.69 4.92 3.99
CA GLN A 51 -4.83 5.87 4.69
C GLN A 51 -3.82 6.52 3.74
N THR A 52 -3.20 5.72 2.88
CA THR A 52 -2.26 6.21 1.87
C THR A 52 -2.95 7.19 0.91
N ALA A 53 -4.15 6.86 0.43
CA ALA A 53 -4.94 7.75 -0.40
C ALA A 53 -5.24 9.09 0.29
N LEU A 54 -5.60 9.06 1.58
CA LEU A 54 -5.83 10.27 2.37
C LEU A 54 -4.57 11.14 2.50
N PHE A 55 -3.40 10.53 2.76
CA PHE A 55 -2.15 11.28 2.83
C PHE A 55 -1.74 11.86 1.48
N VAL A 56 -1.86 11.09 0.40
CA VAL A 56 -1.59 11.58 -0.97
C VAL A 56 -2.48 12.77 -1.30
N ALA A 57 -3.78 12.68 -0.99
CA ALA A 57 -4.70 13.79 -1.20
C ALA A 57 -4.36 15.02 -0.35
N ALA A 58 -3.93 14.83 0.90
CA ALA A 58 -3.55 15.92 1.80
C ALA A 58 -2.23 16.60 1.39
N LEU A 59 -1.27 15.84 0.87
CA LEU A 59 0.04 16.34 0.45
C LEU A 59 0.01 16.98 -0.96
N GLY A 60 -0.95 16.60 -1.81
CA GLY A 60 -1.08 17.13 -3.16
C GLY A 60 0.19 16.92 -3.99
N ASP A 61 0.72 17.99 -4.60
CA ASP A 61 1.92 17.93 -5.44
C ASP A 61 3.18 17.43 -4.70
N ALA A 62 3.18 17.56 -3.37
CA ALA A 62 4.28 17.11 -2.51
C ALA A 62 4.24 15.60 -2.19
N ALA A 63 3.16 14.87 -2.56
CA ALA A 63 2.97 13.47 -2.15
C ALA A 63 4.06 12.51 -2.64
N GLY A 64 4.71 12.81 -3.77
CA GLY A 64 5.82 12.02 -4.30
C GLY A 64 7.21 12.55 -3.93
N GLU A 65 7.30 13.57 -3.09
CA GLU A 65 8.58 14.12 -2.66
C GLU A 65 9.25 13.23 -1.61
N ALA A 66 10.59 13.21 -1.61
CA ALA A 66 11.34 12.49 -0.60
C ALA A 66 11.11 13.16 0.76
N SER A 67 10.90 12.34 1.80
CA SER A 67 10.83 12.85 3.17
C SER A 67 12.07 13.66 3.51
N GLU A 68 11.88 14.75 4.25
CA GLU A 68 12.99 15.54 4.75
C GLU A 68 13.88 14.68 5.65
N THR A 69 15.19 14.74 5.40
CA THR A 69 16.16 14.11 6.29
C THR A 69 16.19 14.87 7.60
N PHE A 70 15.97 14.17 8.72
CA PHE A 70 16.13 14.76 10.04
C PHE A 70 17.54 15.35 10.21
N GLN A 71 17.63 16.63 10.61
CA GLN A 71 18.87 17.25 11.06
C GLN A 71 18.82 17.45 12.59
N PRO A 72 19.79 16.89 13.34
CA PRO A 72 19.84 16.98 14.80
C PRO A 72 20.14 18.39 15.31
#